data_AF-A0A0B8T166-F1
#
_entry.id   AF-A0A0B8T166-F1
#
_cell.length_a   1.000
_cell.length_b   1.000
_cell.length_c   1.000
_cell.angle_alpha   90.00
_cell.angle_beta   90.00
_cell.angle_gamma   90.00
#
_symmetry.space_group_name_H-M   'P 1'
#
loop_
_entity.id
_entity.type
_entity.pdbx_description
1 polymer ?
#
loop_
_entity_poly.entity_id
_entity_poly.type
_entity_poly.pdbx_seq_one_letter_code
_entity_poly.pdbx_strand_id
1 'polypeptide(L)'
;MENPEKNLEKLIILVTQIGDAISQEIDRDNPDELLGKLQELAALQSTASYALALAEQLYNAKIASLLVSGLYIKYSATDRKQIFAELAKEELFYYNLIERFTKNISYSIESFRTMISYMKMEFEKSKYQTT
;
A
#
# COMPACT_ATOMS: atom_id res chain seq x y z
N MET A 1 23.87 -2.07 -10.06
CA MET A 1 22.39 -1.92 -10.15
C MET A 1 21.79 -3.29 -9.91
N GLU A 2 20.88 -3.44 -8.95
CA GLU A 2 20.21 -4.73 -8.69
C GLU A 2 19.40 -5.19 -9.90
N ASN A 3 19.28 -6.51 -10.08
CA ASN A 3 18.50 -7.12 -11.16
C ASN A 3 17.02 -6.69 -11.04
N PRO A 4 16.39 -6.14 -12.10
CA PRO A 4 14.97 -5.76 -12.10
C PRO A 4 14.03 -6.87 -11.62
N GLU A 5 14.31 -8.14 -11.96
CA GLU A 5 13.50 -9.29 -11.54
C GLU A 5 13.55 -9.46 -10.02
N LYS A 6 14.73 -9.34 -9.42
CA LYS A 6 14.93 -9.44 -7.97
C LYS A 6 14.21 -8.31 -7.22
N ASN A 7 14.19 -7.11 -7.80
CA ASN A 7 13.45 -5.98 -7.24
C ASN A 7 11.94 -6.17 -7.33
N LEU A 8 11.45 -6.77 -8.41
CA LEU A 8 10.03 -7.13 -8.55
C LEU A 8 9.64 -8.20 -7.53
N GLU A 9 10.42 -9.27 -7.38
CA GLU A 9 10.18 -10.29 -6.34
C GLU A 9 10.11 -9.68 -4.93
N LYS A 10 11.06 -8.79 -4.62
CA LYS A 10 11.07 -8.06 -3.35
C LYS A 10 9.80 -7.22 -3.17
N LEU A 11 9.37 -6.52 -4.22
CA LEU A 11 8.13 -5.74 -4.19
C LEU A 11 6.92 -6.64 -3.92
N ILE A 12 6.82 -7.79 -4.60
CA ILE A 12 5.72 -8.75 -4.43
C ILE A 12 5.63 -9.18 -2.97
N ILE A 13 6.76 -9.59 -2.38
CA ILE A 13 6.80 -10.02 -0.97
C ILE A 13 6.30 -8.89 -0.04
N LEU A 14 6.78 -7.67 -0.23
CA LEU A 14 6.37 -6.52 0.58
C LEU A 14 4.88 -6.22 0.42
N VAL A 15 4.36 -6.23 -0.81
CA VAL A 15 2.95 -5.96 -1.10
C VAL A 15 2.06 -7.03 -0.48
N THR A 16 2.45 -8.31 -0.54
CA THR A 16 1.73 -9.40 0.12
C THR A 16 1.70 -9.21 1.63
N GLN A 17 2.84 -8.97 2.27
CA GLN A 17 2.91 -8.74 3.72
C GLN A 17 2.04 -7.57 4.17
N ILE A 18 2.05 -6.48 3.41
CA ILE A 18 1.20 -5.31 3.68
C ILE A 18 -0.29 -5.66 3.49
N GLY A 19 -0.63 -6.38 2.42
CA GLY A 19 -1.99 -6.80 2.15
C GLY A 19 -2.56 -7.71 3.23
N ASP A 20 -1.77 -8.68 3.70
CA ASP A 20 -2.13 -9.60 4.78
C ASP A 20 -2.38 -8.84 6.08
N ALA A 21 -1.49 -7.90 6.43
CA ALA A 21 -1.66 -7.06 7.60
C ALA A 21 -2.91 -6.18 7.51
N ILE A 22 -3.21 -5.58 6.35
CA ILE A 22 -4.44 -4.79 6.19
C ILE A 22 -5.70 -5.66 6.30
N SER A 23 -5.64 -6.90 5.81
CA SER A 23 -6.81 -7.80 5.72
C SER A 23 -7.10 -8.57 7.00
N GLN A 24 -6.17 -8.57 7.96
CA GLN A 24 -6.36 -9.25 9.23
C GLN A 24 -7.54 -8.64 10.00
N GLU A 25 -8.52 -9.50 10.31
CA GLU A 25 -9.66 -9.15 11.16
C GLU A 25 -9.23 -8.96 12.61
N ILE A 26 -9.85 -8.00 13.28
CA ILE A 26 -9.67 -7.69 14.70
C ILE A 26 -11.03 -7.46 15.34
N ASP A 27 -11.14 -7.76 16.64
CA ASP A 27 -12.28 -7.33 17.42
C ASP A 27 -12.19 -5.81 17.65
N ARG A 28 -13.18 -5.07 17.14
CA ARG A 28 -13.23 -3.61 17.24
C ARG A 28 -13.81 -3.10 18.55
N ASP A 29 -14.39 -3.98 19.35
CA ASP A 29 -14.87 -3.65 20.70
C ASP A 29 -13.79 -3.93 21.76
N ASN A 30 -12.69 -4.58 21.36
CA ASN A 30 -11.53 -4.82 22.20
C ASN A 30 -10.47 -3.71 22.02
N PRO A 31 -10.25 -2.83 23.01
CA PRO A 31 -9.32 -1.71 22.88
C PRO A 31 -7.85 -2.15 22.74
N ASP A 32 -7.48 -3.31 23.29
CA ASP A 32 -6.10 -3.82 23.20
C ASP A 32 -5.80 -4.32 21.78
N GLU A 33 -6.76 -4.98 21.13
CA GLU A 33 -6.63 -5.40 19.73
C GLU A 33 -6.60 -4.20 18.78
N LEU A 34 -7.47 -3.20 18.99
CA LEU A 34 -7.45 -1.95 18.23
C LEU A 34 -6.11 -1.23 18.35
N LEU A 35 -5.56 -1.14 19.57
CA LEU A 35 -4.28 -0.48 19.81
C LEU A 35 -3.13 -1.26 19.18
N GLY A 36 -3.12 -2.59 19.31
CA GLY A 36 -2.15 -3.46 18.65
C GLY A 36 -2.17 -3.28 17.14
N LYS A 37 -3.37 -3.26 16.54
CA LYS A 37 -3.54 -3.06 15.10
C LYS A 37 -3.10 -1.68 14.65
N LEU A 38 -3.40 -0.65 15.42
CA LEU A 38 -2.95 0.71 15.16
C LEU A 38 -1.42 0.80 15.14
N GLN A 39 -0.74 0.17 16.09
CA GLN A 39 0.73 0.15 16.16
C GLN A 39 1.34 -0.60 14.98
N GLU A 40 0.77 -1.74 14.61
CA GLU A 40 1.20 -2.52 13.45
C GLU A 40 1.08 -1.72 12.15
N LEU A 41 -0.09 -1.12 11.89
CA LEU A 41 -0.30 -0.31 10.70
C LEU A 41 0.60 0.93 10.66
N ALA A 42 0.84 1.57 11.81
CA ALA A 42 1.76 2.70 11.91
C ALA A 42 3.20 2.30 11.57
N ALA A 43 3.66 1.13 12.05
CA ALA A 43 4.97 0.59 11.71
C ALA A 43 5.08 0.24 10.22
N LEU A 44 4.00 -0.29 9.63
CA LEU A 44 3.95 -0.64 8.21
C LEU A 44 3.90 0.57 7.28
N GLN A 45 3.54 1.76 7.76
CA GLN A 45 3.40 2.96 6.92
C GLN A 45 4.71 3.33 6.19
N SER A 46 5.86 3.22 6.86
CA SER A 46 7.16 3.47 6.23
C SER A 46 7.51 2.40 5.20
N THR A 47 7.22 1.13 5.50
CA THR A 47 7.41 0.02 4.56
C THR A 47 6.53 0.14 3.33
N ALA A 48 5.26 0.54 3.49
CA ALA A 48 4.34 0.79 2.38
C ALA A 48 4.80 1.95 1.50
N SER A 49 5.30 3.03 2.11
CA SER A 49 5.86 4.16 1.37
C SER A 49 7.10 3.76 0.57
N TYR A 50 7.97 2.93 1.14
CA TYR A 50 9.12 2.38 0.42
C TYR A 50 8.69 1.46 -0.74
N ALA A 51 7.73 0.57 -0.51
CA ALA A 51 7.22 -0.33 -1.54
C ALA A 51 6.56 0.45 -2.69
N LEU A 52 5.84 1.54 -2.39
CA LEU A 52 5.28 2.44 -3.40
C LEU A 52 6.37 3.09 -4.27
N ALA A 53 7.41 3.63 -3.65
CA ALA A 53 8.55 4.22 -4.37
C ALA A 53 9.27 3.18 -5.25
N LEU A 54 9.44 1.95 -4.75
CA LEU A 54 10.04 0.85 -5.51
C LEU A 54 9.17 0.45 -6.70
N ALA A 55 7.85 0.36 -6.53
CA ALA A 55 6.92 0.05 -7.61
C ALA A 55 6.91 1.12 -8.69
N GLU A 56 6.91 2.40 -8.30
CA GLU A 56 7.01 3.53 -9.21
C GLU A 56 8.33 3.49 -10.00
N GLN A 57 9.44 3.23 -9.31
CA GLN A 57 10.75 3.08 -9.95
C GLN A 57 10.76 1.96 -10.99
N LEU A 58 10.21 0.78 -10.65
CA LEU A 58 10.16 -0.38 -11.56
C LEU A 58 9.28 -0.10 -12.78
N TYR A 59 8.10 0.49 -12.58
CA TYR A 59 7.22 0.88 -13.67
C TYR A 59 7.88 1.89 -14.61
N ASN A 60 8.48 2.95 -14.05
CA ASN A 60 9.18 3.96 -14.82
C ASN A 60 10.40 3.39 -15.57
N ALA A 61 11.15 2.49 -14.95
CA ALA A 61 12.26 1.79 -15.59
C ALA A 61 11.79 0.92 -16.76
N LYS A 62 10.67 0.20 -16.59
CA LYS A 62 10.06 -0.60 -17.66
C LYS A 62 9.64 0.27 -18.83
N ILE A 63 8.91 1.36 -18.58
CA ILE A 63 8.49 2.31 -19.62
C ILE A 63 9.71 2.94 -20.33
N ALA A 64 10.73 3.35 -19.59
CA ALA A 64 11.96 3.89 -20.16
C ALA A 64 12.68 2.88 -21.07
N SER A 65 12.76 1.60 -20.64
CA SER A 65 13.35 0.55 -21.46
C SER A 65 12.61 0.33 -22.78
N LEU A 66 11.26 0.38 -22.75
CA LEU A 66 10.42 0.24 -23.94
C LEU A 66 10.59 1.43 -24.90
N LEU A 67 10.72 2.65 -24.36
CA LEU A 67 10.98 3.85 -25.15
C LEU A 67 12.33 3.79 -25.87
N VAL A 68 13.39 3.40 -25.15
CA VAL A 68 14.76 3.38 -25.69
C VAL A 68 14.97 2.21 -26.67
N SER A 69 14.22 1.12 -26.54
CA SER A 69 14.36 -0.06 -27.40
C SER A 69 14.20 0.21 -28.90
N GLY A 70 13.52 1.28 -29.30
CA GLY A 70 13.26 1.62 -30.70
C GLY A 70 12.34 0.66 -31.45
N LEU A 71 11.97 -0.48 -30.85
CA LEU A 71 11.13 -1.53 -31.45
C LEU A 71 9.76 -0.99 -31.90
N TYR A 72 9.25 0.01 -31.20
CA TYR A 72 7.90 0.54 -31.38
C TYR A 72 7.87 1.91 -32.07
N ILE A 73 8.99 2.38 -32.65
CA ILE A 73 9.11 3.76 -33.17
C ILE A 73 8.17 4.06 -34.35
N LYS A 74 7.77 3.03 -35.10
CA LYS A 74 6.88 3.14 -36.27
C LYS A 74 5.40 3.17 -35.92
N TYR A 75 5.04 2.81 -34.68
CA TYR A 75 3.65 2.83 -34.22
C TYR A 75 3.20 4.26 -33.90
N SER A 76 1.89 4.51 -33.96
CA SER A 76 1.35 5.80 -33.53
C SER A 76 1.55 6.00 -32.02
N ALA A 77 1.40 7.24 -31.54
CA ALA A 77 1.50 7.52 -30.10
C ALA A 77 0.44 6.76 -29.29
N THR A 78 -0.77 6.62 -29.83
CA THR A 78 -1.87 5.88 -29.22
C THR A 78 -1.56 4.38 -29.11
N ASP A 79 -1.07 3.78 -30.20
CA ASP A 79 -0.73 2.36 -30.21
C ASP A 79 0.43 2.06 -29.26
N ARG A 80 1.47 2.91 -29.25
CA ARG A 80 2.59 2.79 -28.30
C ARG A 80 2.11 2.84 -26.86
N LYS A 81 1.18 3.74 -26.54
CA LYS A 81 0.60 3.83 -25.20
C LYS A 81 -0.09 2.52 -24.79
N GLN A 82 -0.88 1.93 -25.68
CA GLN A 82 -1.55 0.66 -25.41
C GLN A 82 -0.56 -0.50 -25.26
N ILE A 83 0.40 -0.61 -26.19
CA ILE A 83 1.43 -1.65 -26.14
C ILE A 83 2.26 -1.54 -24.85
N PHE A 84 2.67 -0.34 -24.47
CA PHE A 84 3.48 -0.16 -23.26
C PHE A 84 2.68 -0.47 -22.00
N ALA A 85 1.40 -0.10 -21.96
CA ALA A 85 0.53 -0.45 -20.85
C ALA A 85 0.38 -1.98 -20.72
N GLU A 86 0.26 -2.71 -21.83
CA GLU A 86 0.18 -4.18 -21.81
C GLU A 86 1.51 -4.83 -21.40
N LEU A 87 2.64 -4.32 -21.89
CA LEU A 87 3.98 -4.86 -21.58
C LEU A 87 4.48 -4.51 -20.17
N ALA A 88 3.95 -3.44 -19.58
CA ALA A 88 4.26 -3.00 -18.21
C ALA A 88 3.10 -3.28 -17.23
N LYS A 89 2.16 -4.14 -17.62
CA LYS A 89 0.92 -4.39 -16.85
C LYS A 89 1.17 -4.91 -15.45
N GLU A 90 2.24 -5.69 -15.26
CA GLU A 90 2.58 -6.28 -13.98
C GLU A 90 3.13 -5.22 -13.02
N GLU A 91 4.10 -4.42 -13.46
CA GLU A 91 4.64 -3.31 -12.68
C GLU A 91 3.54 -2.29 -12.35
N LEU A 92 2.67 -2.00 -13.33
CA LEU A 92 1.53 -1.12 -13.15
C LEU A 92 0.50 -1.69 -12.16
N PHE A 93 0.26 -3.01 -12.19
CA PHE A 93 -0.63 -3.66 -11.24
C PHE A 93 -0.14 -3.49 -9.81
N TYR A 94 1.13 -3.81 -9.53
CA TYR A 94 1.69 -3.68 -8.18
C TYR A 94 1.79 -2.22 -7.73
N TYR A 95 2.11 -1.30 -8.63
CA TYR A 95 2.08 0.14 -8.35
C TYR A 95 0.68 0.60 -7.91
N ASN A 96 -0.36 0.23 -8.66
CA ASN A 96 -1.73 0.59 -8.28
C ASN A 96 -2.18 -0.08 -6.98
N LEU A 97 -1.77 -1.33 -6.75
CA LEU A 97 -2.13 -2.07 -5.54
C LEU A 97 -1.51 -1.44 -4.29
N ILE A 98 -0.21 -1.16 -4.32
CA ILE A 98 0.48 -0.56 -3.17
C ILE A 98 0.04 0.88 -2.90
N GLU A 99 -0.33 1.63 -3.95
CA GLU A 99 -0.91 2.97 -3.79
C GLU A 99 -2.23 2.90 -3.00
N ARG A 100 -3.10 1.93 -3.30
CA ARG A 100 -4.35 1.69 -2.56
C ARG A 100 -4.09 1.27 -1.12
N PHE A 101 -3.14 0.36 -0.90
CA PHE A 101 -2.76 -0.08 0.45
C PHE A 101 -2.22 1.06 1.30
N THR A 102 -1.36 1.92 0.74
CA THR A 102 -0.80 3.07 1.45
C THR A 102 -1.90 4.06 1.89
N LYS A 103 -2.88 4.31 1.01
CA LYS A 103 -4.07 5.12 1.33
C LYS A 103 -4.91 4.46 2.43
N ASN A 104 -5.16 3.15 2.30
CA ASN A 104 -5.95 2.38 3.27
C ASN A 104 -5.29 2.38 4.67
N ILE A 105 -3.98 2.16 4.76
CA ILE A 105 -3.23 2.26 6.03
C ILE A 105 -3.48 3.62 6.69
N SER A 106 -3.37 4.70 5.93
CA SER A 106 -3.57 6.06 6.45
C SER A 106 -4.99 6.27 6.99
N TYR A 107 -6.01 5.83 6.26
CA TYR A 107 -7.40 5.92 6.70
C TYR A 107 -7.72 5.01 7.90
N SER A 108 -7.18 3.79 7.90
CA SER A 108 -7.37 2.83 8.98
C SER A 108 -6.73 3.29 10.29
N ILE A 109 -5.53 3.88 10.23
CA ILE A 109 -4.87 4.52 11.39
C ILE A 109 -5.78 5.59 12.00
N GLU A 110 -6.35 6.47 11.19
CA GLU A 110 -7.20 7.55 11.69
C GLU A 110 -8.53 7.02 12.25
N SER A 111 -9.10 6.01 11.60
CA SER A 111 -10.31 5.32 12.07
C SER A 111 -10.10 4.69 13.45
N PHE A 112 -9.00 3.94 13.63
CA PHE A 112 -8.69 3.32 14.92
C PHE A 112 -8.38 4.34 16.01
N ARG A 113 -7.68 5.43 15.71
CA ARG A 113 -7.46 6.55 16.65
C ARG A 113 -8.79 7.13 17.14
N THR A 114 -9.74 7.30 16.23
CA THR A 114 -11.08 7.82 16.55
C THR A 114 -11.85 6.85 17.45
N MET A 115 -11.84 5.55 17.12
CA MET A 115 -12.50 4.51 17.93
C MET A 115 -11.93 4.44 19.34
N ILE A 116 -10.61 4.38 19.49
CA ILE A 116 -9.93 4.35 20.80
C ILE A 116 -10.27 5.60 21.62
N SER A 117 -10.27 6.78 20.99
CA SER A 117 -10.63 8.03 21.65
C SER A 117 -12.09 8.03 22.14
N TYR A 118 -13.01 7.49 21.33
CA TYR A 118 -14.41 7.34 21.72
C TYR A 118 -14.58 6.38 22.90
N MET A 119 -13.96 5.20 22.86
CA MET A 119 -14.01 4.23 23.95
C MET A 119 -13.46 4.80 25.27
N LYS A 120 -12.37 5.56 25.18
CA LYS A 120 -11.81 6.27 26.35
C LYS A 120 -12.82 7.26 26.94
N MET A 121 -13.48 8.06 26.09
CA MET A 121 -14.49 9.02 26.54
C MET A 121 -15.67 8.32 27.24
N GLU A 122 -16.18 7.22 26.67
CA GLU A 122 -17.29 6.46 27.27
C GLU A 122 -16.88 5.84 28.61
N PHE A 123 -15.66 5.31 28.72
CA PHE A 123 -15.11 4.81 29.99
C PHE A 123 -14.94 5.90 31.05
N GLU A 124 -14.56 7.12 30.65
CA GLU A 124 -14.50 8.25 31.57
C GLU A 124 -15.90 8.65 32.05
N LYS A 125 -16.89 8.75 31.16
CA LYS A 125 -18.28 9.06 31.52
C LYS A 125 -18.90 8.03 32.46
N SER A 126 -18.65 6.74 32.22
CA SER A 126 -19.22 5.67 33.04
C SER A 126 -18.75 5.77 34.49
N LYS A 127 -17.50 6.21 34.74
CA LYS A 127 -16.97 6.42 36.09
C LYS A 127 -17.75 7.48 36.87
N TYR A 128 -18.19 8.54 36.19
CA TYR A 128 -18.92 9.66 36.84
C TYR A 128 -20.41 9.39 37.03
N GLN A 129 -21.00 8.41 36.34
CA GLN A 129 -22.41 8.04 36.49
C GLN A 129 -22.67 7.02 37.62
N THR A 130 -21.65 6.33 38.11
CA THR A 130 -21.73 5.39 39.23
C THR A 130 -21.50 6.03 40.62
N THR A 131 -21.43 7.35 40.72
CA THR A 131 -21.42 8.13 41.97
C THR A 131 -22.68 8.97 42.08
#